data_AF-A0A7W2URA5-F1
#
_entry.id   AF-A0A7W2URA5-F1
#
_cell.length_a   1.000
_cell.length_b   1.000
_cell.length_c   1.000
_cell.angle_alpha   90.00
_cell.angle_beta   90.00
_cell.angle_gamma   90.00
#
_symmetry.space_group_name_H-M   'P 1'
#
loop_
_entity.id
_entity.type
_entity.pdbx_description
1 polymer ?
#
loop_
_entity_poly.entity_id
_entity_poly.type
_entity_poly.pdbx_seq_one_letter_code
_entity_poly.pdbx_strand_id
1 'polypeptide(L)'
;MTVVVNGVPHRLTGDSDAPLVDVLRSQVGLDTTRRGCATESCGDCTVLLNGRVTRACATPAGQADGGRITTAEGLAAPGRMPPAQLAFLDESSFACPSCAPLRAMSAVMLMASGEADSPECIAAWREDHRCRCGEP
;
A
#
# COMPACT_ATOMS: atom_id res chain seq x y z
N MET A 1 -1.28 17.68 -10.20
CA MET A 1 -1.31 16.41 -10.93
C MET A 1 -2.73 15.89 -11.10
N THR A 2 -2.99 15.14 -12.16
CA THR A 2 -4.24 14.39 -12.37
C THR A 2 -3.95 12.91 -12.24
N VAL A 3 -4.62 12.21 -11.33
CA VAL A 3 -4.39 10.78 -11.05
C VAL A 3 -5.73 10.06 -10.93
N VAL A 4 -5.72 8.74 -11.08
CA VAL A 4 -6.89 7.91 -10.77
C VAL A 4 -6.58 7.11 -9.51
N VAL A 5 -7.25 7.40 -8.40
CA VAL A 5 -7.06 6.69 -7.13
C VAL A 5 -8.24 5.73 -6.93
N ASN A 6 -7.97 4.44 -6.78
CA ASN A 6 -8.99 3.41 -6.57
C ASN A 6 -10.11 3.41 -7.63
N GLY A 7 -9.77 3.80 -8.87
CA GLY A 7 -10.73 3.92 -9.97
C GLY A 7 -11.47 5.26 -10.07
N VAL A 8 -11.28 6.16 -9.10
CA VAL A 8 -11.87 7.50 -9.09
C VAL A 8 -10.84 8.53 -9.59
N PRO A 9 -11.18 9.37 -10.58
CA PRO A 9 -10.28 10.42 -11.04
C PRO A 9 -10.21 11.56 -10.02
N HIS A 10 -8.99 12.00 -9.72
CA HIS A 10 -8.69 13.13 -8.85
C HIS A 10 -7.78 14.13 -9.55
N ARG A 11 -8.01 15.42 -9.28
CA ARG A 11 -7.07 16.49 -9.56
C ARG A 11 -6.49 16.97 -8.24
N LEU A 12 -5.21 16.68 -8.03
CA LEU A 12 -4.49 16.99 -6.79
C LEU A 12 -3.57 18.19 -7.01
N THR A 13 -3.49 19.06 -6.02
CA THR A 13 -2.61 20.25 -5.98
C THR A 13 -1.47 20.02 -4.99
N GLY A 14 -0.34 20.70 -5.18
CA GLY A 14 0.82 20.53 -4.30
C GLY A 14 2.12 20.57 -5.07
N ASP A 15 3.21 20.61 -4.31
CA ASP A 15 4.58 20.53 -4.83
C ASP A 15 4.80 19.18 -5.52
N SER A 16 5.39 19.17 -6.72
CA SER A 16 5.74 17.94 -7.44
C SER A 16 6.77 17.11 -6.71
N ASP A 17 7.62 17.74 -5.89
CA ASP A 17 8.65 17.07 -5.10
C ASP A 17 8.14 16.63 -3.73
N ALA A 18 6.90 17.00 -3.36
CA ALA A 18 6.30 16.51 -2.13
C ALA A 18 6.11 14.98 -2.17
N PRO A 19 6.29 14.28 -1.04
CA PRO A 19 6.00 12.86 -0.95
C PRO A 19 4.55 12.55 -1.31
N LEU A 20 4.35 11.59 -2.21
CA LEU A 20 3.05 11.19 -2.72
C LEU A 20 2.06 10.83 -1.60
N VAL A 21 2.53 10.17 -0.55
CA VAL A 21 1.68 9.81 0.60
C VAL A 21 1.04 11.03 1.27
N ASP A 22 1.77 12.15 1.35
CA ASP A 22 1.28 13.36 2.04
C ASP A 22 0.23 14.07 1.18
N VAL A 23 0.43 14.08 -0.14
CA VAL A 23 -0.55 14.61 -1.11
C VAL A 23 -1.82 13.78 -1.12
N LEU A 24 -1.70 12.44 -1.16
CA LEU A 24 -2.85 11.54 -1.14
C LEU A 24 -3.65 11.66 0.17
N ARG A 25 -2.98 11.68 1.32
CA ARG A 25 -3.69 11.80 2.61
C ARG A 25 -4.43 13.12 2.76
N SER A 26 -3.77 14.23 2.40
CA SER A 26 -4.33 15.57 2.60
C SER A 26 -5.55 15.84 1.72
N GLN A 27 -5.63 15.22 0.52
CA GLN A 27 -6.64 15.58 -0.48
C GLN A 27 -7.58 14.45 -0.89
N VAL A 28 -7.19 13.19 -0.70
CA VAL A 28 -8.02 12.02 -1.01
C VAL A 28 -8.64 11.42 0.26
N GLY A 29 -8.07 11.70 1.43
CA GLY A 29 -8.62 11.24 2.71
C GLY A 29 -8.42 9.74 2.94
N LEU A 30 -7.22 9.23 2.66
CA LEU A 30 -6.89 7.82 2.88
C LEU A 30 -6.69 7.54 4.38
N ASP A 31 -7.35 6.52 4.90
CA ASP A 31 -7.25 6.12 6.30
C ASP A 31 -6.05 5.20 6.55
N THR A 32 -5.92 4.15 5.73
CA THR A 32 -4.89 3.11 5.92
C THR A 32 -3.55 3.49 5.32
N THR A 33 -3.49 3.97 4.07
CA THR A 33 -2.22 4.39 3.47
C THR A 33 -1.66 5.63 4.18
N ARG A 34 -0.52 5.49 4.86
CA ARG A 34 0.02 6.54 5.72
C ARG A 34 1.53 6.55 5.88
N ARG A 35 2.05 7.67 6.39
CA ARG A 35 3.43 7.77 6.87
C ARG A 35 3.55 7.13 8.26
N GLY A 36 3.92 5.86 8.32
CA GLY A 36 4.10 5.10 9.57
C GLY A 36 5.49 5.17 10.19
N CYS A 37 6.48 5.71 9.48
CA CYS A 37 7.85 5.89 9.96
C CYS A 37 8.54 7.09 9.28
N ALA A 38 9.67 7.53 9.84
CA ALA A 38 10.51 8.57 9.26
C ALA A 38 11.59 8.04 8.29
N THR A 39 11.78 6.72 8.22
CA THR A 39 12.91 6.06 7.54
C THR A 39 12.49 5.29 6.28
N GLU A 40 11.27 5.47 5.80
CA GLU A 40 10.74 4.86 4.56
C GLU A 40 10.70 3.31 4.53
N SER A 41 10.93 2.65 5.66
CA SER A 41 11.10 1.19 5.73
C SER A 41 9.88 0.42 6.25
N CYS A 42 8.87 1.10 6.79
CA CYS A 42 7.86 0.41 7.62
C CYS A 42 6.78 -0.39 6.89
N GLY A 43 6.41 -0.07 5.64
CA GLY A 43 5.21 -0.67 5.04
C GLY A 43 4.05 0.27 4.79
N ASP A 44 3.79 1.18 5.72
CA ASP A 44 2.47 1.80 5.85
C ASP A 44 2.08 2.70 4.67
N CYS A 45 3.06 3.15 3.89
CA CYS A 45 2.87 4.03 2.74
C CYS A 45 2.76 3.26 1.41
N THR A 46 2.69 1.92 1.43
CA THR A 46 2.66 1.09 0.22
C THR A 46 1.38 1.30 -0.58
N VAL A 47 1.55 1.54 -1.89
CA VAL A 47 0.48 1.62 -2.89
C VAL A 47 0.88 0.86 -4.15
N LEU A 48 -0.08 0.62 -5.06
CA LEU A 48 0.23 0.25 -6.43
C LEU A 48 0.20 1.50 -7.30
N LEU A 49 1.34 1.88 -7.86
CA LEU A 49 1.42 2.89 -8.91
C LEU A 49 1.54 2.18 -10.26
N ASN A 50 0.53 2.32 -11.11
CA ASN A 50 0.42 1.64 -12.40
C ASN A 50 0.63 0.11 -12.30
N GLY A 51 0.10 -0.49 -11.22
CA GLY A 51 0.21 -1.93 -10.96
C GLY A 51 1.52 -2.38 -10.31
N ARG A 52 2.47 -1.47 -10.05
CA ARG A 52 3.74 -1.79 -9.37
C ARG A 52 3.69 -1.38 -7.91
N VAL A 53 4.19 -2.24 -7.03
CA VAL A 53 4.37 -1.93 -5.60
C VAL A 53 5.31 -0.73 -5.47
N THR A 54 4.90 0.29 -4.74
CA THR A 54 5.62 1.55 -4.63
C THR A 54 5.48 2.12 -3.22
N ARG A 55 6.59 2.64 -2.67
CA ARG A 55 6.60 3.38 -1.41
C ARG A 55 6.16 4.82 -1.67
N ALA A 56 4.90 5.16 -1.38
CA ALA A 56 4.39 6.51 -1.64
C ALA A 56 5.12 7.60 -0.82
N CYS A 57 5.74 7.23 0.29
CA CYS A 57 6.54 8.14 1.12
C CYS A 57 7.90 8.50 0.53
N ALA A 58 8.46 7.66 -0.35
CA ALA A 58 9.72 7.89 -1.06
C ALA A 58 9.51 8.29 -2.53
N THR A 59 8.25 8.43 -2.96
CA THR A 59 7.89 8.75 -4.35
C THR A 59 7.44 10.20 -4.44
N PRO A 60 8.11 11.05 -5.25
CA PRO A 60 7.63 12.40 -5.53
C PRO A 60 6.25 12.38 -6.20
N ALA A 61 5.36 13.26 -5.75
CA ALA A 61 4.01 13.40 -6.26
C ALA A 61 3.96 13.60 -7.80
N GLY A 62 4.90 14.37 -8.35
CA GLY A 62 5.00 14.61 -9.79
C GLY A 62 5.21 13.34 -10.62
N GLN A 63 5.85 12.31 -10.07
CA GLN A 63 6.05 11.03 -10.77
C GLN A 63 4.76 10.22 -10.93
N ALA A 64 3.74 10.51 -10.11
CA ALA A 64 2.46 9.84 -10.20
C ALA A 64 1.50 10.51 -11.19
N ASP A 65 1.85 11.67 -11.77
CA ASP A 65 0.97 12.42 -12.67
C ASP A 65 0.55 11.59 -13.89
N GLY A 66 -0.76 11.62 -14.20
CA GLY A 66 -1.39 10.76 -15.21
C GLY A 66 -1.53 9.29 -14.82
N GLY A 67 -1.01 8.90 -13.65
CA GLY A 67 -0.96 7.51 -13.20
C GLY A 67 -2.24 6.99 -12.55
N ARG A 68 -2.30 5.66 -12.41
CA ARG A 68 -3.31 4.94 -11.63
C ARG A 68 -2.73 4.48 -10.30
N ILE A 69 -3.35 4.87 -9.21
CA ILE A 69 -2.97 4.51 -7.86
C ILE A 69 -4.04 3.58 -7.30
N THR A 70 -3.64 2.40 -6.83
CA THR A 70 -4.52 1.53 -6.03
C THR A 70 -3.96 1.46 -4.63
N THR A 71 -4.79 1.72 -3.63
CA THR A 71 -4.44 1.66 -2.21
C THR A 71 -5.07 0.42 -1.56
N ALA A 72 -4.81 0.20 -0.28
CA ALA A 72 -5.41 -0.91 0.45
C ALA A 72 -6.95 -0.80 0.48
N GLU A 73 -7.49 0.41 0.61
CA GLU A 73 -8.94 0.68 0.54
C GLU A 73 -9.54 0.26 -0.82
N GLY A 74 -8.82 0.50 -1.93
CA GLY A 74 -9.28 0.13 -3.27
C GLY A 74 -9.19 -1.35 -3.59
N LEU A 75 -8.29 -2.08 -2.93
CA LEU A 75 -8.18 -3.53 -3.06
C LEU A 75 -9.27 -4.26 -2.26
N ALA A 76 -9.64 -3.74 -1.09
CA ALA A 76 -10.71 -4.29 -0.26
C ALA A 76 -12.12 -4.17 -0.89
N ALA A 77 -12.26 -3.52 -2.05
CA ALA A 77 -13.53 -3.42 -2.75
C ALA A 77 -14.00 -4.80 -3.26
N PRO A 78 -15.24 -5.23 -2.95
CA PRO A 78 -15.74 -6.56 -3.31
C PRO A 78 -15.70 -6.78 -4.83
N GLY A 79 -15.10 -7.90 -5.25
CA GLY A 79 -15.03 -8.36 -6.64
C GLY A 79 -13.72 -8.08 -7.40
N ARG A 80 -12.72 -7.42 -6.78
CA ARG A 80 -11.40 -7.17 -7.40
C ARG A 80 -10.25 -8.00 -6.81
N MET A 81 -10.53 -8.84 -5.82
CA MET A 81 -9.52 -9.60 -5.10
C MET A 81 -9.64 -11.12 -5.42
N PRO A 82 -8.67 -11.72 -6.13
CA PRO A 82 -8.59 -13.16 -6.36
C PRO A 82 -8.77 -14.01 -5.08
N PRO A 83 -9.41 -15.20 -5.11
CA PRO A 83 -9.71 -15.99 -3.91
C PRO A 83 -8.51 -16.34 -3.01
N ALA A 84 -7.32 -16.56 -3.58
CA ALA A 84 -6.09 -16.80 -2.81
C ALA A 84 -5.66 -15.59 -1.96
N GLN A 85 -6.09 -14.38 -2.35
CA GLN A 85 -5.79 -13.13 -1.69
C GLN A 85 -6.76 -12.86 -0.51
N LEU A 86 -7.97 -13.42 -0.55
CA LEU A 86 -8.94 -13.40 0.57
C LEU A 86 -8.48 -14.26 1.75
N ALA A 87 -7.68 -15.32 1.51
CA ALA A 87 -7.16 -16.17 2.58
C ALA A 87 -6.23 -15.42 3.55
N PHE A 88 -5.60 -14.32 3.10
CA PHE A 88 -4.80 -13.44 3.96
C PHE A 88 -5.65 -12.53 4.84
N LEU A 89 -6.92 -12.31 4.49
CA LEU A 89 -7.89 -11.51 5.27
C LEU A 89 -8.63 -12.35 6.31
N ASP A 90 -8.36 -13.65 6.42
CA ASP A 90 -8.88 -14.47 7.51
C ASP A 90 -8.38 -13.89 8.85
N GLU A 91 -9.33 -13.47 9.69
CA GLU A 91 -9.16 -12.43 10.73
C GLU A 91 -8.18 -12.80 11.87
N SER A 92 -7.61 -14.01 11.83
CA SER A 92 -6.74 -14.54 12.87
C SER A 92 -5.25 -14.22 12.69
N SER A 93 -4.84 -13.65 11.55
CA SER A 93 -3.42 -13.41 11.24
C SER A 93 -2.87 -12.07 11.77
N PHE A 94 -3.74 -11.15 12.19
CA PHE A 94 -3.36 -9.78 12.56
C PHE A 94 -3.94 -9.35 13.91
N ALA A 95 -3.08 -8.98 14.86
CA ALA A 95 -3.49 -8.51 16.18
C ALA A 95 -4.03 -7.06 16.19
N CYS A 96 -3.85 -6.28 15.11
CA CYS A 96 -4.33 -4.90 15.01
C CYS A 96 -4.86 -4.59 13.61
N PRO A 97 -6.01 -3.90 13.49
CA PRO A 97 -6.62 -3.59 12.21
C PRO A 97 -5.87 -2.52 11.40
N SER A 98 -4.94 -1.76 12.01
CA SER A 98 -4.31 -0.61 11.34
C SER A 98 -3.33 -1.01 10.24
N CYS A 99 -2.56 -2.09 10.41
CA CYS A 99 -1.57 -2.54 9.41
C CYS A 99 -2.06 -3.74 8.59
N ALA A 100 -3.13 -4.42 9.01
CA ALA A 100 -3.63 -5.62 8.34
C ALA A 100 -3.98 -5.40 6.85
N PRO A 101 -4.69 -4.33 6.45
CA PRO A 101 -5.08 -4.13 5.04
C PRO A 101 -3.87 -3.92 4.11
N LEU A 102 -2.86 -3.17 4.59
CA LEU A 102 -1.60 -2.92 3.87
C LEU A 102 -0.76 -4.18 3.71
N ARG A 103 -0.66 -4.99 4.79
CA ARG A 103 0.07 -6.25 4.75
C ARG A 103 -0.61 -7.25 3.84
N ALA A 104 -1.93 -7.38 3.92
CA ALA A 104 -2.70 -8.21 2.99
C ALA A 104 -2.43 -7.76 1.54
N MET A 105 -2.60 -6.47 1.23
CA MET A 105 -2.28 -5.90 -0.09
C MET A 105 -0.87 -6.23 -0.60
N SER A 106 0.15 -6.13 0.25
CA SER A 106 1.51 -6.43 -0.19
C SER A 106 1.77 -7.93 -0.34
N ALA A 107 1.21 -8.78 0.53
CA ALA A 107 1.31 -10.23 0.41
C ALA A 107 0.65 -10.73 -0.88
N VAL A 108 -0.50 -10.16 -1.22
CA VAL A 108 -1.16 -10.34 -2.52
C VAL A 108 -0.21 -10.13 -3.70
N MET A 109 0.63 -9.10 -3.62
CA MET A 109 1.57 -8.77 -4.69
C MET A 109 2.76 -9.72 -4.74
N LEU A 110 3.27 -10.17 -3.59
CA LEU A 110 4.29 -11.20 -3.52
C LEU A 110 3.79 -12.52 -4.14
N MET A 111 2.51 -12.85 -3.93
CA MET A 111 1.89 -14.00 -4.59
C MET A 111 1.74 -13.79 -6.10
N ALA A 112 1.34 -12.59 -6.53
CA ALA A 112 1.19 -12.26 -7.95
C ALA A 112 2.53 -12.19 -8.70
N SER A 113 3.65 -11.92 -8.03
CA SER A 113 4.99 -11.96 -8.65
C SER A 113 5.53 -13.38 -8.83
N GLY A 114 4.89 -14.39 -8.22
CA GLY A 114 5.38 -15.77 -8.21
C GLY A 114 6.52 -16.02 -7.22
N GLU A 115 6.81 -15.07 -6.34
CA GLU A 115 7.92 -15.14 -5.39
C GLU A 115 7.48 -15.61 -3.99
N ALA A 116 6.18 -15.82 -3.78
CA ALA A 116 5.63 -16.25 -2.50
C ALA A 116 6.04 -17.67 -2.05
N ASP A 117 6.63 -18.48 -2.94
CA ASP A 117 7.17 -19.80 -2.59
C ASP A 117 8.64 -19.73 -2.09
N SER A 118 9.30 -18.57 -2.22
CA SER A 118 10.67 -18.37 -1.74
C SER A 118 10.68 -17.93 -0.27
N PRO A 119 11.29 -18.71 0.63
CA PRO A 119 11.45 -18.30 2.04
C PRO A 119 12.19 -16.97 2.20
N GLU A 120 13.13 -16.68 1.30
CA GLU A 120 13.91 -15.43 1.29
C GLU A 120 13.02 -14.24 0.92
N CYS A 121 12.19 -14.39 -0.12
CA CYS A 121 11.25 -13.34 -0.53
C CYS A 121 10.17 -13.10 0.53
N ILE A 122 9.69 -14.17 1.20
CA ILE A 122 8.76 -14.05 2.34
C ILE A 122 9.43 -13.32 3.51
N ALA A 123 10.70 -13.60 3.81
CA ALA A 123 11.44 -12.95 4.90
C ALA A 123 11.62 -11.45 4.61
N ALA A 124 12.07 -11.10 3.41
CA ALA A 124 12.20 -9.70 2.97
C ALA A 124 10.86 -8.96 3.05
N TRP A 125 9.78 -9.58 2.58
CA TRP A 125 8.43 -9.03 2.69
C TRP A 125 8.03 -8.72 4.15
N ARG A 126 8.39 -9.59 5.10
CA ARG A 126 8.09 -9.37 6.54
C ARG A 126 8.87 -8.19 7.10
N GLU A 127 10.14 -8.04 6.74
CA GLU A 127 10.99 -6.92 7.18
C GLU A 127 10.46 -5.58 6.64
N ASP A 128 9.99 -5.58 5.39
CA ASP A 128 9.39 -4.43 4.72
C ASP A 128 8.00 -4.03 5.24
N HIS A 129 7.39 -4.87 6.08
CA HIS A 129 6.03 -4.70 6.62
C HIS A 129 5.99 -5.00 8.11
N ARG A 130 6.78 -4.22 8.86
CA ARG A 130 6.93 -4.37 10.31
C ARG A 130 5.61 -4.19 11.06
N CYS A 131 5.23 -5.21 11.82
CA CYS A 131 4.13 -5.15 12.77
C CYS A 131 4.65 -4.68 14.13
N ARG A 132 4.00 -3.68 14.74
CA ARG A 132 4.35 -3.18 16.08
C ARG A 132 3.43 -3.66 17.20
N CYS A 133 2.50 -4.56 16.90
CA CYS A 133 1.43 -4.94 17.84
C CYS A 133 1.87 -5.96 18.90
N GLY A 134 3.17 -6.22 19.00
CA GLY A 134 3.80 -7.08 20.01
C GLY A 134 5.22 -6.61 20.40
N GLU A 135 5.59 -5.37 20.05
CA GLU A 135 6.77 -4.73 20.62
C GLU A 135 6.32 -4.00 21.90
N PRO A 136 7.02 -4.17 23.05
CA PRO A 136 6.65 -3.52 24.31
C PRO A 136 6.67 -1.98 24.24
#